data_AF-A0A359B442-F1
#
_entry.id   AF-A0A359B442-F1
#
_cell.length_a   1.000
_cell.length_b   1.000
_cell.length_c   1.000
_cell.angle_alpha   90.00
_cell.angle_beta   90.00
_cell.angle_gamma   90.00
#
_symmetry.space_group_name_H-M   'P 1'
#
loop_
_entity.id
_entity.type
_entity.pdbx_description
1 polymer ?
#
loop_
_entity_poly.entity_id
_entity_poly.type
_entity_poly.pdbx_seq_one_letter_code
_entity_poly.pdbx_strand_id
1 'polypeptide(L)'
;MQSNRTCPVVEQYLGYLTVIKGRSENTIKEYRTDLLMFFDFVMLSRYKTIQNKNFASVDLEFIQTISLNDMYAFIAYCQNELHASAGTRARKIVSIRQFWKYLKTKAHLIDNNIAEELETPKLPKRIPKYLSLEESVKLLIACNNSPRDHCIITIFLNCALRL
;
A
#
# COMPACT_ATOMS: atom_id res chain seq x y z
N MET A 1 7.69 -8.74 -16.41
CA MET A 1 8.43 -9.86 -15.79
C MET A 1 9.26 -9.34 -14.62
N GLN A 2 8.72 -9.37 -13.42
CA GLN A 2 9.48 -9.29 -12.15
C GLN A 2 9.04 -10.49 -11.31
N SER A 3 9.34 -11.69 -11.80
CA SER A 3 9.22 -12.93 -11.03
C SER A 3 10.50 -13.11 -10.21
N ASN A 4 10.35 -13.50 -8.94
CA ASN A 4 11.40 -14.03 -8.05
C ASN A 4 12.11 -13.06 -7.09
N ARG A 5 11.36 -12.27 -6.30
CA ARG A 5 11.88 -11.71 -5.02
C ARG A 5 10.83 -11.66 -3.91
N THR A 6 9.91 -12.62 -3.89
CA THR A 6 8.81 -12.67 -2.91
C THR A 6 8.77 -14.04 -2.25
N CYS A 7 8.38 -14.06 -0.98
CA CYS A 7 8.20 -15.30 -0.23
C CYS A 7 7.04 -16.12 -0.84
N PRO A 8 7.12 -17.47 -0.82
CA PRO A 8 6.05 -18.35 -1.31
C PRO A 8 4.68 -18.06 -0.68
N VAL A 9 4.64 -17.78 0.63
CA VAL A 9 3.41 -17.47 1.38
C VAL A 9 2.78 -16.16 0.88
N VAL A 10 3.62 -15.16 0.55
CA VAL A 10 3.14 -13.90 -0.03
C VAL A 10 2.57 -14.13 -1.42
N GLU A 11 3.22 -14.93 -2.26
CA GLU A 11 2.70 -15.25 -3.60
C GLU A 11 1.37 -16.03 -3.54
N GLN A 12 1.20 -16.94 -2.59
CA GLN A 12 -0.09 -17.60 -2.36
C GLN A 12 -1.19 -16.59 -2.00
N TYR A 13 -0.89 -15.64 -1.11
CA TYR A 13 -1.84 -14.57 -0.77
C TYR A 13 -2.19 -13.68 -1.98
N LEU A 14 -1.20 -13.26 -2.76
CA LEU A 14 -1.42 -12.44 -3.95
C LEU A 14 -2.21 -13.23 -5.02
N GLY A 15 -1.94 -14.53 -5.18
CA GLY A 15 -2.73 -15.44 -6.01
C GLY A 15 -4.19 -15.50 -5.55
N TYR A 16 -4.43 -15.63 -4.25
CA TYR A 16 -5.79 -15.56 -3.68
C TYR A 16 -6.47 -14.20 -3.97
N LEU A 17 -5.76 -13.08 -3.83
CA LEU A 17 -6.32 -11.77 -4.16
C LEU A 17 -6.70 -11.64 -5.64
N THR A 18 -5.90 -12.25 -6.52
CA THR A 18 -6.09 -12.20 -7.97
C THR A 18 -7.24 -13.10 -8.40
N VAL A 19 -7.15 -14.40 -8.09
CA VAL A 19 -8.04 -15.44 -8.60
C VAL A 19 -9.38 -15.46 -7.87
N ILE A 20 -9.35 -15.33 -6.53
CA ILE A 20 -10.56 -15.50 -5.71
C ILE A 20 -11.26 -14.17 -5.43
N LYS A 21 -10.48 -13.10 -5.20
CA LYS A 21 -11.05 -11.77 -4.91
C LYS A 21 -11.20 -10.87 -6.12
N GLY A 22 -10.69 -11.28 -7.30
CA GLY A 22 -10.82 -10.52 -8.54
C GLY A 22 -10.27 -9.09 -8.44
N ARG A 23 -9.19 -8.89 -7.67
CA ARG A 23 -8.59 -7.55 -7.51
C ARG A 23 -7.81 -7.15 -8.76
N SER A 24 -7.78 -5.85 -9.04
CA SER A 24 -7.00 -5.30 -10.15
C SER A 24 -5.50 -5.51 -9.94
N GLU A 25 -4.75 -5.60 -11.04
CA GLU A 25 -3.28 -5.76 -11.02
C GLU A 25 -2.59 -4.66 -10.21
N ASN A 26 -3.05 -3.41 -10.33
CA ASN A 26 -2.53 -2.31 -9.53
C ASN A 26 -2.74 -2.54 -8.03
N THR A 27 -3.90 -3.03 -7.63
CA THR A 27 -4.17 -3.34 -6.22
C THR A 27 -3.18 -4.42 -5.74
N ILE A 28 -3.01 -5.51 -6.50
CA ILE A 28 -2.09 -6.61 -6.15
C ILE A 28 -0.65 -6.09 -6.03
N LYS A 29 -0.23 -5.21 -6.94
CA LYS A 29 1.10 -4.59 -6.92
C LYS A 29 1.31 -3.76 -5.67
N GLU A 30 0.35 -2.93 -5.29
CA GLU A 30 0.42 -2.11 -4.07
C GLU A 30 0.52 -3.00 -2.80
N TYR A 31 -0.31 -4.04 -2.70
CA TYR A 31 -0.22 -5.00 -1.58
C TYR A 31 1.16 -5.69 -1.55
N ARG A 32 1.68 -6.11 -2.69
CA ARG A 32 3.02 -6.72 -2.79
C ARG A 32 4.10 -5.76 -2.29
N THR A 33 4.08 -4.52 -2.78
CA THR A 33 5.08 -3.50 -2.39
C THR A 33 5.01 -3.17 -0.91
N ASP A 34 3.82 -3.02 -0.34
CA ASP A 34 3.64 -2.74 1.08
C ASP A 34 4.16 -3.89 1.96
N LEU A 35 3.84 -5.14 1.60
CA LEU A 35 4.28 -6.32 2.35
C LEU A 35 5.80 -6.54 2.25
N LEU A 36 6.37 -6.39 1.06
CA LEU A 36 7.83 -6.51 0.87
C LEU A 36 8.58 -5.44 1.67
N MET A 37 8.10 -4.20 1.67
CA MET A 37 8.70 -3.12 2.45
C MET A 37 8.63 -3.41 3.96
N PHE A 38 7.53 -3.99 4.43
CA PHE A 38 7.40 -4.42 5.82
C PHE A 38 8.41 -5.52 6.16
N PHE A 39 8.50 -6.58 5.36
CA PHE A 39 9.43 -7.68 5.63
C PHE A 39 10.90 -7.24 5.54
N ASP A 40 11.24 -6.37 4.58
CA ASP A 40 12.58 -5.79 4.45
C ASP A 40 12.96 -5.02 5.72
N PHE A 41 12.05 -4.22 6.26
CA PHE A 41 12.27 -3.51 7.52
C PHE A 41 12.50 -4.46 8.71
N VAL A 42 11.65 -5.48 8.88
CA VAL A 42 11.78 -6.43 10.00
C VAL A 42 13.06 -7.26 9.88
N MET A 43 13.46 -7.62 8.66
CA MET A 43 14.73 -8.29 8.41
C MET A 43 15.92 -7.40 8.78
N LEU A 44 15.93 -6.15 8.34
CA LEU A 44 17.01 -5.21 8.64
C LEU A 44 17.10 -4.86 10.13
N SER A 45 15.97 -4.78 10.84
CA SER A 45 15.95 -4.50 12.27
C SER A 45 16.52 -5.65 13.11
N ARG A 46 16.33 -6.90 12.68
CA ARG A 46 16.78 -8.11 13.39
C ARG A 46 18.16 -8.59 12.96
N TYR A 47 18.44 -8.53 11.67
CA TYR A 47 19.69 -8.99 11.07
C TYR A 47 20.39 -7.79 10.43
N LYS A 48 21.23 -7.11 11.23
CA LYS A 48 22.01 -5.91 10.83
C LYS A 48 22.91 -6.10 9.59
N THR A 49 23.00 -7.31 9.02
CA THR A 49 23.94 -7.68 7.96
C THR A 49 23.26 -8.55 6.91
N ILE A 50 22.20 -8.05 6.28
CA ILE A 50 21.68 -8.67 5.05
C ILE A 50 22.24 -7.87 3.87
N GLN A 51 23.41 -8.31 3.38
CA GLN A 51 24.05 -7.78 2.17
C GLN A 51 23.28 -8.14 0.88
N ASN A 52 22.35 -9.10 0.96
CA ASN A 52 21.62 -9.59 -0.20
C ASN A 52 20.13 -9.73 0.10
N LYS A 53 19.28 -8.93 -0.56
CA LYS A 53 17.82 -8.89 -0.40
C LYS A 53 17.14 -10.16 -0.93
N ASN A 54 17.44 -11.29 -0.32
CA ASN A 54 16.80 -12.55 -0.65
C ASN A 54 15.61 -12.77 0.28
N PHE A 55 14.40 -12.50 -0.21
CA PHE A 55 13.15 -12.75 0.52
C PHE A 55 12.82 -14.24 0.64
N ALA A 56 13.67 -15.13 0.13
CA ALA A 56 13.53 -16.57 0.32
C ALA A 56 13.65 -17.00 1.78
N SER A 57 14.26 -16.20 2.66
CA SER A 57 14.33 -16.48 4.11
C SER A 57 13.12 -15.97 4.91
N VAL A 58 12.15 -15.31 4.25
CA VAL A 58 10.86 -15.00 4.88
C VAL A 58 10.01 -16.26 4.80
N ASP A 59 10.21 -17.20 5.72
CA ASP A 59 9.39 -18.41 5.81
C ASP A 59 8.27 -18.26 6.84
N LEU A 60 7.37 -19.24 6.93
CA LEU A 60 6.26 -19.21 7.89
C LEU A 60 6.76 -19.07 9.34
N GLU A 61 7.87 -19.73 9.69
CA GLU A 61 8.51 -19.59 11.01
C GLU A 61 8.90 -18.13 11.27
N PHE A 62 9.56 -17.47 10.32
CA PHE A 62 9.91 -16.06 10.43
C PHE A 62 8.66 -15.20 10.64
N ILE A 63 7.60 -15.42 9.86
CA ILE A 63 6.34 -14.67 9.99
C ILE A 63 5.71 -14.87 11.38
N GLN A 64 5.77 -16.08 11.94
CA GLN A 64 5.25 -16.37 13.28
C GLN A 64 6.08 -15.71 14.40
N THR A 65 7.38 -15.46 14.18
CA THR A 65 8.21 -14.73 15.15
C THR A 65 7.94 -13.23 15.19
N ILE A 66 7.18 -12.67 14.24
CA ILE A 66 6.88 -11.24 14.19
C ILE A 66 5.93 -10.89 15.34
N SER A 67 6.29 -9.87 16.11
CA SER A 67 5.48 -9.36 17.21
C SER A 67 4.70 -8.10 16.81
N LEU A 68 3.70 -7.74 17.62
CA LEU A 68 2.98 -6.47 17.45
C LEU A 68 3.92 -5.26 17.55
N ASN A 69 4.96 -5.35 18.39
CA ASN A 69 5.97 -4.30 18.53
C ASN A 69 6.77 -4.08 17.23
N ASP A 70 7.07 -5.14 16.48
CA ASP A 70 7.74 -5.03 15.18
C ASP A 70 6.85 -4.29 14.16
N MET A 71 5.54 -4.55 14.20
CA MET A 71 4.58 -3.85 13.36
C MET A 71 4.51 -2.36 13.70
N TYR A 72 4.42 -2.00 14.99
CA TYR A 72 4.46 -0.60 15.40
C TYR A 72 5.79 0.08 15.06
N ALA A 73 6.91 -0.61 15.22
CA ALA A 73 8.24 -0.12 14.85
C ALA A 73 8.31 0.20 13.35
N PHE A 74 7.70 -0.63 12.50
CA PHE A 74 7.62 -0.34 11.06
C PHE A 74 6.79 0.91 10.74
N ILE A 75 5.65 1.09 11.42
CA ILE A 75 4.83 2.29 11.23
C ILE A 75 5.57 3.55 11.71
N ALA A 76 6.32 3.45 12.81
CA ALA A 76 7.19 4.53 13.29
C ALA A 76 8.31 4.84 12.30
N TYR A 77 8.96 3.82 11.74
CA TYR A 77 9.95 3.97 10.67
C TYR A 77 9.36 4.68 9.44
N CYS A 78 8.17 4.26 8.99
CA CYS A 78 7.48 4.92 7.88
C CYS A 78 7.20 6.41 8.17
N GLN A 79 6.91 6.77 9.42
CA GLN A 79 6.66 8.15 9.81
C GLN A 79 7.96 8.97 9.89
N ASN A 80 8.97 8.44 10.56
CA ASN A 80 10.15 9.21 10.96
C ASN A 80 11.21 9.26 9.85
N GLU A 81 11.47 8.13 9.19
CA GLU A 81 12.55 8.01 8.19
C GLU A 81 12.03 8.26 6.77
N LEU A 82 10.83 7.74 6.45
CA LEU A 82 10.24 7.89 5.11
C LEU A 82 9.29 9.09 4.98
N HIS A 83 9.05 9.80 6.08
CA HIS A 83 8.11 10.93 6.14
C HIS A 83 6.74 10.63 5.50
N ALA A 84 6.28 9.38 5.62
CA ALA A 84 5.07 8.92 4.98
C ALA A 84 3.84 9.62 5.57
N SER A 85 2.92 10.07 4.71
CA SER A 85 1.65 10.67 5.15
C SER A 85 0.81 9.69 5.98
N ALA A 86 -0.11 10.21 6.80
CA ALA A 86 -1.06 9.38 7.56
C ALA A 86 -1.88 8.45 6.65
N GLY A 87 -2.22 8.90 5.43
CA GLY A 87 -2.85 8.09 4.38
C GLY A 87 -2.00 6.90 3.96
N THR A 88 -0.71 7.11 3.71
CA THR A 88 0.22 6.04 3.35
C THR A 88 0.42 5.05 4.48
N ARG A 89 0.55 5.53 5.73
CA ARG A 89 0.68 4.64 6.91
C ARG A 89 -0.59 3.81 7.11
N ALA A 90 -1.77 4.42 7.03
CA ALA A 90 -3.04 3.70 7.13
C ALA A 90 -3.17 2.60 6.05
N ARG A 91 -2.78 2.89 4.80
CA ARG A 91 -2.77 1.88 3.72
C ARG A 91 -1.85 0.70 4.06
N LYS A 92 -0.62 0.97 4.50
CA LYS A 92 0.34 -0.07 4.89
C LYS A 92 -0.18 -0.94 6.03
N ILE A 93 -0.81 -0.34 7.04
CA ILE A 93 -1.46 -1.08 8.13
C ILE A 93 -2.57 -1.98 7.60
N VAL A 94 -3.41 -1.49 6.69
CA VAL A 94 -4.46 -2.32 6.06
C VAL A 94 -3.85 -3.47 5.26
N SER A 95 -2.75 -3.24 4.53
CA SER A 95 -2.03 -4.27 3.78
C SER A 95 -1.55 -5.40 4.71
N ILE A 96 -0.91 -5.04 5.83
CA ILE A 96 -0.46 -6.00 6.88
C ILE A 96 -1.67 -6.74 7.48
N ARG A 97 -2.71 -6.03 7.89
CA ARG A 97 -3.92 -6.63 8.48
C ARG A 97 -4.58 -7.66 7.60
N GLN A 98 -4.73 -7.36 6.30
CA GLN A 98 -5.37 -8.28 5.36
C GLN A 98 -4.51 -9.52 5.11
N PHE A 99 -3.18 -9.38 5.10
CA PHE A 99 -2.27 -10.51 4.95
C PHE A 99 -2.36 -11.45 6.16
N TRP A 100 -2.22 -10.95 7.40
CA TRP A 100 -2.36 -11.79 8.60
C TRP A 100 -3.77 -12.40 8.72
N LYS A 101 -4.82 -11.66 8.34
CA LYS A 101 -6.18 -12.20 8.28
C LYS A 101 -6.29 -13.36 7.30
N TYR A 102 -5.66 -13.26 6.12
CA TYR A 102 -5.60 -14.37 5.16
C TYR A 102 -4.88 -15.59 5.75
N LEU A 103 -3.72 -15.38 6.39
CA LEU A 103 -2.95 -16.47 7.01
C LEU A 103 -3.78 -17.24 8.04
N LYS A 104 -4.55 -16.55 8.88
CA LYS A 104 -5.41 -17.19 9.89
C LYS A 104 -6.65 -17.84 9.30
N THR A 105 -7.38 -17.12 8.45
CA THR A 105 -8.77 -17.48 8.07
C THR A 105 -8.91 -18.25 6.76
N LYS A 106 -7.90 -18.22 5.89
CA LYS A 106 -7.95 -18.85 4.56
C LYS A 106 -6.85 -19.87 4.37
N ALA A 107 -5.63 -19.54 4.77
CA ALA A 107 -4.52 -20.46 4.67
C ALA A 107 -4.38 -21.37 5.91
N HIS A 108 -4.99 -20.99 7.05
CA HIS A 108 -4.90 -21.70 8.33
C HIS A 108 -3.46 -22.00 8.76
N LEU A 109 -2.54 -21.06 8.49
CA LEU A 109 -1.10 -21.19 8.77
C LEU A 109 -0.69 -20.59 10.13
N ILE A 110 -1.58 -19.81 10.75
CA ILE A 110 -1.38 -19.21 12.07
C ILE A 110 -2.68 -19.29 12.89
N ASP A 111 -2.56 -19.50 14.19
CA ASP A 111 -3.71 -19.57 15.09
C ASP A 111 -4.20 -18.18 15.53
N ASN A 112 -3.24 -17.28 15.79
CA ASN A 112 -3.54 -15.94 16.30
C ASN A 112 -3.26 -14.85 15.24
N ASN A 113 -4.13 -13.83 15.19
CA ASN A 113 -3.98 -12.67 14.30
C ASN A 113 -3.58 -11.44 15.11
N ILE A 114 -2.27 -11.30 15.37
CA ILE A 114 -1.71 -10.14 16.08
C ILE A 114 -1.97 -8.81 15.37
N ALA A 115 -2.16 -8.82 14.04
CA ALA A 115 -2.38 -7.60 13.28
C ALA A 115 -3.75 -6.97 13.54
N GLU A 116 -4.71 -7.70 14.13
CA GLU A 116 -6.02 -7.11 14.50
C GLU A 116 -5.89 -5.98 15.54
N GLU A 117 -4.85 -6.02 16.37
CA GLU A 117 -4.54 -5.01 17.39
C GLU A 117 -3.80 -3.78 16.85
N LEU A 118 -3.46 -3.76 15.56
CA LEU A 118 -2.85 -2.59 14.93
C LEU A 118 -3.86 -1.44 14.78
N GLU A 119 -3.65 -0.39 15.54
CA GLU A 119 -4.41 0.84 15.41
C GLU A 119 -3.96 1.66 14.20
N THR A 120 -4.93 2.13 13.43
CA THR A 120 -4.67 3.04 12.31
C THR A 120 -4.64 4.48 12.78
N PRO A 121 -3.66 5.30 12.33
CA PRO A 121 -3.61 6.70 12.69
C PRO A 121 -4.86 7.43 12.19
N LYS A 122 -5.36 8.39 12.98
CA LYS A 122 -6.47 9.25 12.55
C LYS A 122 -6.06 9.99 11.29
N LEU A 123 -6.80 9.76 10.21
CA LEU A 123 -6.60 10.43 8.95
C LEU A 123 -7.09 11.87 9.07
N PRO A 124 -6.24 12.89 8.80
CA PRO A 124 -6.73 14.25 8.74
C PRO A 124 -7.75 14.34 7.60
N LYS A 125 -8.92 14.93 7.88
CA LYS A 125 -9.92 15.19 6.85
C LYS A 125 -9.31 16.15 5.84
N ARG A 126 -9.01 15.67 4.63
CA ARG A 126 -8.56 16.53 3.55
C ARG A 126 -9.73 17.42 3.17
N ILE A 127 -9.57 18.73 3.37
CA ILE A 127 -10.53 19.71 2.85
C ILE A 127 -10.36 19.69 1.32
N PRO A 128 -11.42 19.33 0.56
CA PRO A 128 -11.33 19.34 -0.89
C PRO A 128 -11.03 20.76 -1.34
N LYS A 129 -9.96 20.92 -2.12
CA LYS A 129 -9.74 22.16 -2.87
C LYS A 129 -10.62 22.08 -4.11
N TYR A 130 -11.55 23.00 -4.23
CA TYR A 130 -12.38 23.16 -5.41
C TYR A 130 -11.91 24.39 -6.19
N LEU A 131 -12.14 24.37 -7.50
CA LEU A 131 -11.97 25.54 -8.34
C LEU A 131 -13.25 26.38 -8.25
N SER A 132 -13.10 27.68 -8.04
CA SER A 132 -14.17 28.64 -8.28
C SER A 132 -14.47 28.75 -9.78
N LEU A 133 -15.61 29.37 -10.12
CA LEU A 133 -15.96 29.63 -11.52
C LEU A 133 -14.87 30.45 -12.23
N GLU A 134 -14.35 31.49 -11.56
CA GLU A 134 -13.30 32.35 -12.10
C GLU A 134 -12.00 31.59 -12.37
N GLU A 135 -11.58 30.73 -11.44
CA GLU A 135 -10.38 29.91 -11.63
C GLU A 135 -10.57 28.88 -12.73
N SER A 136 -11.79 28.35 -12.91
CA SER A 136 -12.13 27.43 -13.99
C SER A 136 -12.03 28.11 -15.36
N VAL A 137 -12.51 29.35 -15.48
CA VAL A 137 -12.39 30.16 -16.70
C VAL A 137 -10.92 30.50 -16.98
N LYS A 138 -10.16 30.91 -15.96
CA LYS A 138 -8.72 31.19 -16.09
C LYS A 138 -7.95 29.96 -16.57
N LEU A 139 -8.28 28.77 -16.05
CA LEU A 139 -7.68 27.52 -16.49
C LEU A 139 -7.98 27.21 -17.96
N LEU A 140 -9.23 27.40 -18.41
CA LEU A 140 -9.62 27.19 -19.80
C LEU A 140 -8.89 28.14 -20.77
N ILE A 141 -8.74 29.41 -20.40
CA ILE A 141 -7.99 30.41 -21.19
C ILE A 141 -6.51 30.06 -21.25
N ALA A 142 -5.91 29.59 -20.16
CA ALA A 142 -4.50 29.19 -20.13
C ALA A 142 -4.19 28.01 -21.07
N CYS A 143 -5.17 27.13 -21.30
CA CYS A 143 -5.01 25.97 -22.19
C CYS A 143 -5.33 26.26 -23.67
N ASN A 144 -5.63 27.50 -24.05
CA ASN A 144 -6.16 27.83 -25.39
C ASN A 144 -5.15 27.56 -26.54
N ASN A 145 -3.85 27.54 -26.24
CA ASN A 145 -2.79 27.26 -27.24
C ASN A 145 -2.68 25.76 -27.61
N SER A 146 -3.37 24.87 -26.88
CA SER A 146 -3.39 23.43 -27.11
C SER A 146 -4.84 22.96 -27.24
N PRO A 147 -5.35 22.73 -28.47
CA PRO A 147 -6.73 22.27 -28.69
C PRO A 147 -7.06 20.98 -27.94
N ARG A 148 -6.06 20.10 -27.76
CA ARG A 148 -6.19 18.87 -26.97
C ARG A 148 -6.45 19.18 -25.50
N ASP A 149 -5.59 19.99 -24.88
CA ASP A 149 -5.70 20.27 -23.45
C ASP A 149 -6.97 21.06 -23.15
N HIS A 150 -7.33 22.01 -24.02
CA HIS A 150 -8.59 22.74 -23.92
C HIS A 150 -9.80 21.80 -23.95
N CYS A 151 -9.84 20.84 -24.88
CA CYS A 151 -10.90 19.84 -24.96
C CYS A 151 -10.96 18.96 -23.70
N ILE A 152 -9.81 18.44 -23.26
CA ILE A 152 -9.68 17.60 -22.07
C ILE A 152 -10.21 18.34 -20.83
N ILE A 153 -9.73 19.55 -20.57
CA ILE A 153 -10.16 20.35 -19.42
C ILE A 153 -11.65 20.70 -19.49
N THR A 154 -12.16 21.01 -20.68
CA THR A 154 -13.61 21.27 -20.87
C THR A 154 -14.44 20.06 -20.47
N ILE A 155 -14.06 18.86 -20.89
CA ILE A 155 -14.77 17.63 -20.52
C ILE A 155 -14.66 17.37 -19.01
N PHE A 156 -13.48 17.56 -18.40
CA PHE A 156 -13.31 17.37 -16.95
C PHE A 156 -14.18 18.32 -16.12
N LEU A 157 -14.26 19.60 -16.52
CA LEU A 157 -15.05 20.61 -15.80
C LEU A 157 -16.56 20.36 -15.90
N ASN A 158 -17.05 19.81 -17.02
CA ASN A 158 -18.49 19.69 -17.28
C ASN A 158 -19.06 18.28 -17.05
N CYS A 159 -18.24 17.24 -17.21
CA CYS A 159 -18.70 15.84 -17.19
C CYS A 159 -18.25 15.05 -15.95
N ALA A 160 -17.55 15.69 -15.00
CA ALA A 160 -17.11 15.08 -13.74
C ALA A 160 -16.36 13.74 -13.90
N LEU A 161 -15.54 13.64 -14.96
CA LEU A 161 -14.72 12.45 -15.21
C LEU A 161 -13.58 12.34 -14.18
N ARG A 162 -13.14 11.11 -13.90
CA ARG A 162 -11.93 10.83 -13.13
C ARG A 162 -10.76 10.52 -14.07
N LEU A 163 -9.58 11.01 -13.69
CA LEU A 163 -8.27 10.67 -14.28
C LEU A 163 -7.75 9.34 -13.71
#